data_AF-A0A7J9VYL4-F1
#
_entry.id   AF-A0A7J9VYL4-F1
#
_cell.length_a   1.000
_cell.length_b   1.000
_cell.length_c   1.000
_cell.angle_alpha   90.00
_cell.angle_beta   90.00
_cell.angle_gamma   90.00
#
_symmetry.space_group_name_H-M   'P 1'
#
loop_
_entity.id
_entity.type
_entity.pdbx_description
1 polymer ?
#
loop_
_entity_poly.entity_id
_entity_poly.type
_entity_poly.pdbx_seq_one_letter_code
_entity_poly.pdbx_strand_id
1 'polypeptide(L)'
;MKQLITRIDDDLHRRLKQRASEQDRSLNDLVSGVLAAAVQDDAASLRRRIDRSGLRVLPPRPPSPRSREAMIERQQGSGRAVSEALAADRDLS
;
A
#
# COMPACT_ATOMS: atom_id res chain seq x y z
N MET A 1 17.95 -16.85 19.94
CA MET A 1 17.71 -15.40 20.03
C MET A 1 18.89 -14.67 19.42
N LYS A 2 18.65 -13.55 18.72
CA LYS A 2 19.70 -12.67 18.18
C LYS A 2 19.48 -11.27 18.76
N GLN A 3 20.55 -10.54 19.06
CA GLN A 3 20.49 -9.20 19.63
C GLN A 3 20.85 -8.16 18.55
N LEU A 4 20.08 -7.07 18.49
CA LEU A 4 20.33 -5.92 17.62
C LEU A 4 20.50 -4.68 18.51
N ILE A 5 21.61 -3.98 18.34
CA ILE A 5 21.88 -2.70 19.00
C ILE A 5 21.94 -1.65 17.90
N THR A 6 21.12 -0.61 18.02
CA THR A 6 21.07 0.51 17.07
C THR A 6 21.06 1.83 17.81
N ARG A 7 21.59 2.88 17.18
CA ARG A 7 21.52 4.24 17.70
C ARG A 7 20.26 4.91 17.16
N ILE A 8 19.46 5.47 18.05
CA ILE A 8 18.29 6.27 17.72
C ILE A 8 18.37 7.57 18.50
N ASP A 9 17.74 8.62 17.98
CA ASP A 9 17.59 9.87 18.70
C ASP A 9 16.65 9.73 19.91
N ASP A 10 16.84 10.60 20.91
CA ASP A 10 16.11 10.55 22.17
C ASP A 10 14.60 10.78 21.98
N ASP A 11 14.22 11.56 20.97
CA ASP A 11 12.82 11.83 20.64
C ASP A 11 12.12 10.58 20.10
N LEU A 12 12.76 9.85 19.20
CA LEU A 12 12.26 8.57 18.71
C LEU A 12 12.15 7.56 19.85
N HIS A 13 13.16 7.46 20.71
CA HIS A 13 13.11 6.58 21.88
C HIS A 13 11.94 6.91 22.80
N ARG A 14 11.72 8.19 23.10
CA ARG A 14 10.60 8.66 23.93
C ARG A 14 9.24 8.30 23.32
N ARG A 15 9.06 8.51 22.01
CA ARG A 15 7.81 8.18 21.30
C ARG A 15 7.55 6.68 21.27
N LEU A 16 8.58 5.87 21.07
CA LEU A 16 8.45 4.41 21.10
C LEU A 16 8.05 3.92 22.49
N LYS A 17 8.64 4.48 23.55
CA LYS A 17 8.30 4.14 24.94
C LYS A 17 6.86 4.50 25.26
N GLN A 18 6.42 5.71 24.89
CA GLN A 18 5.03 6.13 25.07
C GLN A 18 4.06 5.18 24.37
N ARG A 19 4.32 4.87 23.09
CA ARG A 19 3.48 3.97 22.29
C ARG A 19 3.45 2.54 22.85
N ALA A 20 4.54 2.08 23.46
CA ALA A 20 4.58 0.77 24.11
C ALA A 20 3.69 0.75 25.36
N SER A 21 3.74 1.81 26.18
CA SER A 21 2.87 1.98 27.35
C SER A 21 1.39 2.06 26.97
N GLU A 22 1.04 2.80 25.92
CA GLU A 22 -0.35 2.91 25.43
C GLU A 22 -0.95 1.57 24.95
N GLN A 23 -0.09 0.60 24.59
CA GLN A 23 -0.50 -0.71 24.10
C GLN A 23 -0.34 -1.82 25.15
N ASP A 24 0.05 -1.50 26.39
CA ASP A 24 0.41 -2.46 27.44
C ASP A 24 1.44 -3.51 26.95
N ARG A 25 2.41 -3.07 26.14
CA ARG A 25 3.42 -3.93 25.52
C ARG A 25 4.82 -3.54 25.96
N SER A 26 5.74 -4.51 25.97
CA SER A 26 7.15 -4.20 26.13
C SER A 26 7.68 -3.45 24.91
N LEU A 27 8.67 -2.57 25.12
CA LEU A 27 9.33 -1.83 24.04
C LEU A 27 9.95 -2.78 23.02
N ASN A 28 10.54 -3.89 23.47
CA ASN A 28 11.12 -4.92 22.59
C ASN A 28 10.06 -5.60 21.72
N ASP A 29 8.89 -5.94 22.28
CA ASP A 29 7.80 -6.56 21.52
C ASP A 29 7.22 -5.59 20.49
N LEU A 30 7.08 -4.31 20.85
CA LEU A 30 6.64 -3.27 19.93
C LEU A 30 7.63 -3.12 18.76
N VAL A 31 8.92 -2.91 19.07
CA VAL A 31 9.96 -2.69 18.07
C VAL A 31 10.14 -3.92 17.18
N SER A 32 10.17 -5.12 17.76
CA SER A 32 10.28 -6.37 17.00
C SER A 32 9.09 -6.57 16.08
N GLY A 33 7.87 -6.24 16.54
CA GLY A 33 6.66 -6.30 15.72
C GLY A 33 6.67 -5.31 14.55
N VAL A 34 7.12 -4.07 14.79
CA VAL A 34 7.25 -3.04 13.75
C VAL A 34 8.30 -3.45 12.70
N LEU A 35 9.47 -3.93 13.14
CA LEU A 35 10.52 -4.42 12.24
C LEU A 35 10.06 -5.64 11.43
N ALA A 36 9.34 -6.57 12.06
CA ALA A 36 8.76 -7.71 11.35
C ALA A 36 7.74 -7.28 10.30
N ALA A 37 6.87 -6.33 10.61
CA ALA A 37 5.92 -5.77 9.66
C ALA A 37 6.62 -5.04 8.51
N ALA A 38 7.63 -4.22 8.79
CA ALA A 38 8.40 -3.50 7.79
C ALA A 38 9.16 -4.43 6.83
N VAL A 39 9.68 -5.56 7.33
CA VAL A 39 10.32 -6.59 6.48
C VAL A 39 9.26 -7.41 5.71
N GLN A 40 8.07 -7.59 6.27
CA GLN A 40 6.97 -8.29 5.61
C GLN A 40 6.24 -7.44 4.57
N ASP A 41 6.30 -6.12 4.62
CA ASP A 41 5.63 -5.20 3.70
C ASP A 41 6.46 -4.93 2.42
N ASP A 42 7.32 -5.87 2.08
CA ASP A 42 7.91 -5.94 0.74
C ASP A 42 6.77 -6.18 -0.26
N ALA A 43 6.67 -5.39 -1.33
CA ALA A 43 5.59 -5.52 -2.34
C ALA A 43 5.48 -6.95 -2.91
N ALA A 44 6.59 -7.71 -2.88
CA ALA A 44 6.64 -9.14 -3.18
C ALA A 44 5.80 -10.00 -2.21
N SER A 45 5.73 -9.62 -0.93
CA SER A 45 4.95 -10.29 0.11
C SER A 45 3.45 -10.04 -0.02
N LEU A 46 3.04 -8.80 -0.30
CA LEU A 46 1.64 -8.47 -0.63
C LEU A 46 1.19 -9.26 -1.86
N ARG A 47 2.03 -9.30 -2.90
CA ARG A 47 1.78 -10.09 -4.13
C ARG A 47 1.66 -11.58 -3.83
N ARG A 48 2.55 -12.15 -3.01
CA ARG A 48 2.46 -13.55 -2.54
C ARG A 48 1.20 -13.82 -1.70
N ARG A 49 0.72 -12.84 -0.91
CA ARG A 49 -0.52 -12.95 -0.11
C ARG A 49 -1.74 -12.98 -1.01
N ILE A 50 -1.79 -12.09 -2.01
CA ILE A 50 -2.84 -12.03 -3.03
C ILE A 50 -2.87 -13.34 -3.83
N ASP A 51 -1.70 -13.84 -4.25
CA ASP A 51 -1.56 -15.13 -4.93
C ASP A 51 -2.12 -16.30 -4.11
N ARG A 52 -1.78 -16.37 -2.81
CA ARG A 52 -2.25 -17.46 -1.93
C ARG A 52 -3.73 -17.36 -1.58
N SER A 53 -4.28 -16.16 -1.48
CA SER A 53 -5.70 -15.93 -1.15
C SER A 53 -6.66 -16.28 -2.28
N GLY A 54 -6.15 -16.54 -3.50
CA GLY A 54 -6.99 -16.74 -4.68
C GLY A 54 -7.69 -15.47 -5.17
N LEU A 55 -7.48 -14.32 -4.51
CA LEU A 55 -8.07 -13.02 -4.87
C LEU A 55 -7.33 -12.34 -6.03
N ARG A 56 -6.34 -13.01 -6.64
CA ARG A 56 -5.65 -12.48 -7.81
C ARG A 56 -6.52 -12.62 -9.06
N VAL A 57 -7.23 -11.54 -9.38
CA VAL A 57 -7.84 -11.38 -10.70
C VAL A 57 -6.78 -10.82 -11.66
N LEU A 58 -6.26 -11.67 -12.54
CA LEU A 58 -5.49 -11.21 -13.71
C LEU A 58 -6.48 -10.96 -14.84
N PRO A 59 -6.77 -9.70 -15.22
CA PRO A 59 -7.58 -9.44 -16.38
C PRO A 59 -6.92 -10.05 -17.61
N PRO A 60 -7.69 -10.65 -18.54
CA PRO A 60 -7.13 -11.23 -19.75
C PRO A 60 -6.34 -10.16 -20.48
N ARG A 61 -5.08 -10.49 -20.81
CA ARG A 61 -4.24 -9.60 -21.61
C ARG A 61 -4.95 -9.41 -22.95
N PRO A 62 -5.23 -8.16 -23.38
CA PRO A 62 -5.84 -7.94 -24.68
C PRO A 62 -4.94 -8.56 -25.76
N PRO A 63 -5.53 -9.19 -26.79
CA PRO A 63 -4.80 -9.94 -27.83
C PRO A 63 -3.80 -9.06 -28.60
N SER A 64 -3.97 -7.73 -28.54
CA SER A 64 -2.99 -6.76 -29.00
C SER A 64 -3.05 -5.51 -28.11
N PRO A 65 -1.90 -4.89 -27.77
CA PRO A 65 -1.90 -3.52 -27.30
C PRO A 65 -2.46 -2.65 -28.44
N ARG A 66 -3.61 -2.00 -28.22
CA ARG A 66 -4.13 -1.03 -29.18
C ARG A 66 -3.14 0.14 -29.27
N SER A 67 -2.94 0.67 -30.47
CA SER A 67 -2.14 1.88 -30.62
C SER A 67 -2.75 3.01 -29.80
N ARG A 68 -1.89 3.92 -29.33
CA ARG A 68 -2.32 5.10 -28.57
C ARG A 68 -3.37 5.91 -29.33
N GLU A 69 -3.23 6.02 -30.65
CA GLU A 69 -4.16 6.70 -31.54
C GLU A 69 -5.55 6.05 -31.55
N ALA A 70 -5.63 4.72 -31.68
CA ALA A 70 -6.90 3.99 -31.66
C ALA A 70 -7.63 4.09 -30.31
N MET A 71 -6.89 4.28 -29.21
CA MET A 71 -7.47 4.55 -27.90
C MET A 71 -8.02 5.98 -27.80
N ILE A 72 -7.28 6.96 -28.33
CA ILE A 72 -7.72 8.37 -28.36
C ILE A 72 -8.97 8.53 -29.22
N GLU A 73 -9.02 7.88 -30.38
CA GLU A 73 -10.16 7.93 -31.29
C GLU A 73 -11.44 7.35 -30.64
N ARG A 74 -11.34 6.22 -29.94
CA ARG A 74 -12.48 5.63 -29.20
C ARG A 74 -12.92 6.45 -27.98
N GLN A 75 -12.08 7.31 -27.45
CA GLN A 75 -12.39 8.18 -26.31
C GLN A 75 -12.94 9.54 -26.76
N GLN A 76 -13.01 9.81 -28.07
CA GLN A 76 -13.67 11.00 -28.57
C GLN A 76 -15.16 10.97 -28.21
N GLY A 77 -15.63 12.05 -27.56
CA GLY A 77 -16.98 12.16 -27.04
C GLY A 77 -17.17 11.67 -25.60
N SER A 78 -16.18 11.00 -24.99
CA SER A 78 -16.27 10.55 -23.58
C SER A 78 -16.02 11.67 -22.56
N GLY A 79 -15.60 12.85 -23.00
CA GLY A 79 -15.15 13.94 -22.12
C GLY A 79 -16.19 14.38 -21.10
N ARG A 80 -17.47 14.46 -21.50
CA ARG A 80 -18.56 14.85 -20.59
C ARG A 80 -18.77 13.85 -19.46
N ALA A 81 -18.85 12.55 -19.78
CA ALA A 81 -19.04 11.50 -18.80
C ALA A 81 -17.85 11.41 -17.81
N VAL A 82 -16.62 11.62 -18.31
CA VAL A 82 -15.43 11.65 -17.45
C VAL A 82 -15.43 12.89 -16.54
N SER A 83 -15.80 14.07 -17.06
CA SER A 83 -15.92 15.29 -16.25
C SER A 83 -17.00 15.17 -15.18
N GLU A 84 -18.16 14.60 -15.52
CA GLU A 84 -19.26 14.37 -14.56
C GLU A 84 -18.86 13.40 -13.45
N ALA A 85 -18.15 12.31 -13.79
CA ALA A 85 -17.65 11.35 -12.80
C ALA A 85 -16.59 11.97 -11.86
N LEU A 86 -15.67 12.79 -12.39
CA LEU A 86 -14.64 13.46 -11.59
C LEU A 86 -15.21 14.60 -10.72
N ALA A 87 -16.27 15.27 -11.17
CA ALA A 87 -16.99 16.24 -10.37
C ALA A 87 -17.71 15.56 -9.20
N ALA A 88 -18.41 14.45 -9.45
CA ALA A 88 -19.07 13.68 -8.42
C ALA A 88 -18.10 13.13 -7.35
N ASP A 89 -16.89 12.71 -7.75
CA ASP A 89 -15.85 12.24 -6.82
C ASP A 89 -15.29 13.38 -5.95
N ARG A 90 -15.20 14.61 -6.50
CA ARG A 90 -14.75 15.80 -5.76
C ARG A 90 -15.78 16.29 -4.74
N ASP A 91 -17.07 16.14 -5.04
CA ASP A 91 -18.16 16.54 -4.14
C ASP A 91 -18.36 15.56 -2.96
N LEU A 92 -17.68 14.41 -2.98
CA LEU A 92 -17.70 13.38 -1.93
C LEU A 92 -16.48 13.40 -0.99
N SER A 93 -15.53 14.33 -1.18
CA SER A 93 -14.33 14.52 -0.34
C SER A 93 -14.36 15.83 0.43
#